data_AF-A0A958KIT3-F1
#
_entry.id   AF-A0A958KIT3-F1
#
_cell.length_a   1.000
_cell.length_b   1.000
_cell.length_c   1.000
_cell.angle_alpha   90.00
_cell.angle_beta   90.00
_cell.angle_gamma   90.00
#
_symmetry.space_group_name_H-M   'P 1'
#
loop_
_entity.id
_entity.type
_entity.pdbx_description
1 polymer ?
#
loop_
_entity_poly.entity_id
_entity_poly.type
_entity_poly.pdbx_seq_one_letter_code
_entity_poly.pdbx_strand_id
1 'polypeptide(L)'
;MLRTRSSKFAALILGLIAIAACIGCQSDKLTTIVLSGRALFPPEFTGLGEQVPVANTDFAVLDLSLPGDSNVVAVGVTDIAGNYFTRINATPSVAVVVLGAVRVSGLIDTTSSFVEKAFDGITDVACEAGVTAIGEGKIFPFEMDAERISNLEAGAFMAVQQIAVDYTDSDGSRTAAVNLTRQLTDDGAHPPL
;
A
#
# COMPACT_ATOMS: atom_id res chain seq x y z
N MET A 1 -2.81 -41.16 -62.23
CA MET A 1 -3.66 -42.17 -61.56
C MET A 1 -4.82 -41.47 -60.88
N LEU A 2 -6.03 -41.69 -61.37
CA LEU A 2 -7.29 -41.30 -60.71
C LEU A 2 -7.45 -42.06 -59.38
N ARG A 3 -8.02 -41.41 -58.37
CA ARG A 3 -9.10 -42.00 -57.55
C ARG A 3 -9.87 -40.92 -56.79
N THR A 4 -11.00 -40.56 -57.38
CA THR A 4 -12.19 -40.05 -56.69
C THR A 4 -12.67 -41.04 -55.61
N ARG A 5 -13.00 -40.56 -54.42
CA ARG A 5 -14.08 -41.12 -53.59
C ARG A 5 -14.86 -40.00 -52.93
N SER A 6 -15.98 -39.68 -53.56
CA SER A 6 -17.20 -39.16 -52.93
C SER A 6 -17.74 -40.15 -51.91
N SER A 7 -18.28 -39.67 -50.78
CA SER A 7 -19.39 -40.28 -50.05
C SER A 7 -19.92 -39.29 -49.03
N LYS A 8 -21.08 -38.72 -49.35
CA LYS A 8 -21.93 -37.93 -48.45
C LYS A 8 -22.53 -38.88 -47.41
N PHE A 9 -22.47 -38.54 -46.12
CA PHE A 9 -23.43 -39.03 -45.14
C PHE A 9 -24.15 -37.83 -44.54
N ALA A 10 -25.47 -37.92 -44.57
CA ALA A 10 -26.42 -36.89 -44.25
C ALA A 10 -26.95 -37.06 -42.81
N ALA A 11 -27.58 -35.99 -42.34
CA ALA A 11 -28.66 -35.92 -41.34
C ALA A 11 -28.23 -35.99 -39.86
N LEU A 12 -28.36 -34.91 -39.07
CA LEU A 12 -29.59 -34.29 -38.53
C LEU A 12 -29.99 -34.93 -37.20
N ILE A 13 -29.69 -34.27 -36.07
CA ILE A 13 -30.56 -34.31 -34.88
C ILE A 13 -30.64 -32.91 -34.27
N LEU A 14 -31.87 -32.41 -34.27
CA LEU A 14 -32.38 -31.23 -33.59
C LEU A 14 -32.19 -31.31 -32.07
N GLY A 15 -31.89 -30.16 -31.48
CA GLY A 15 -32.69 -29.62 -30.37
C GLY A 15 -32.46 -30.20 -28.98
N LEU A 16 -31.65 -29.50 -28.19
CA LEU A 16 -31.96 -29.33 -26.76
C LEU A 16 -31.92 -27.84 -26.41
N ILE A 17 -33.07 -27.39 -25.92
CA ILE A 17 -33.35 -26.06 -25.38
C ILE A 17 -32.41 -25.82 -24.20
N ALA A 18 -31.42 -24.94 -24.36
CA ALA A 18 -30.68 -24.38 -23.24
C ALA A 18 -31.43 -23.12 -22.80
N ILE A 19 -32.10 -23.27 -21.66
CA ILE A 19 -32.76 -22.20 -20.92
C ILE A 19 -31.73 -21.08 -20.71
N ALA A 20 -31.97 -19.94 -21.32
CA ALA A 20 -31.29 -18.68 -21.01
C ALA A 20 -31.69 -18.25 -19.60
N ALA A 21 -31.10 -18.88 -18.59
CA ALA A 21 -30.99 -18.30 -17.28
C ALA A 21 -29.95 -17.19 -17.40
N CYS A 22 -30.42 -15.96 -17.63
CA CYS A 22 -29.74 -14.76 -17.17
C CYS A 22 -29.64 -14.87 -15.64
N ILE A 23 -28.69 -15.67 -15.16
CA ILE A 23 -28.11 -15.46 -13.85
C ILE A 23 -27.40 -14.13 -14.02
N GLY A 24 -28.04 -13.07 -13.54
CA GLY A 24 -27.42 -11.77 -13.46
C GLY A 24 -26.10 -11.96 -12.75
N CYS A 25 -25.01 -11.80 -13.50
CA CYS A 25 -23.74 -11.41 -12.91
C CYS A 25 -24.04 -10.10 -12.17
N GLN A 26 -24.37 -10.20 -10.89
CA GLN A 26 -23.97 -9.19 -9.92
C GLN A 26 -22.46 -9.16 -10.05
N SER A 27 -21.95 -8.29 -10.93
CA SER A 27 -20.61 -7.79 -10.76
C SER A 27 -20.66 -7.11 -9.40
N ASP A 28 -20.17 -7.81 -8.38
CA ASP A 28 -19.59 -7.17 -7.23
C ASP A 28 -18.61 -6.15 -7.81
N LYS A 29 -19.08 -4.91 -7.93
CA LYS A 29 -18.20 -3.80 -8.26
C LYS A 29 -17.27 -3.74 -7.07
N LEU A 30 -16.09 -4.32 -7.21
CA LEU A 30 -14.99 -4.11 -6.28
C LEU A 30 -14.93 -2.60 -6.05
N THR A 31 -15.27 -2.19 -4.83
CA THR A 31 -15.26 -0.78 -4.47
C THR A 31 -13.84 -0.30 -4.70
N THR A 32 -13.68 0.54 -5.73
CA THR A 32 -12.37 1.07 -6.10
C THR A 32 -12.07 2.22 -5.16
N ILE A 33 -10.89 2.20 -4.54
CA ILE A 33 -10.38 3.28 -3.71
C ILE A 33 -9.37 4.06 -4.52
N VAL A 34 -9.45 5.39 -4.43
CA VAL A 34 -8.46 6.29 -5.00
C VAL A 34 -7.48 6.71 -3.91
N LEU A 35 -6.20 6.45 -4.15
CA LEU A 35 -5.10 6.91 -3.30
C LEU A 35 -4.36 8.03 -4.00
N SER A 36 -4.10 9.11 -3.29
CA SER A 36 -3.33 10.23 -3.81
C SER A 36 -2.54 10.92 -2.71
N GLY A 37 -1.57 11.73 -3.09
CA GLY A 37 -0.83 12.55 -2.15
C GLY A 37 0.56 12.88 -2.67
N ARG A 38 1.49 13.17 -1.76
CA ARG A 38 2.81 13.68 -2.10
C ARG A 38 3.90 13.02 -1.28
N ALA A 39 4.96 12.55 -1.94
CA ALA A 39 6.13 11.98 -1.30
C ALA A 39 7.24 13.04 -1.20
N LEU A 40 7.78 13.21 0.01
CA LEU A 40 8.75 14.25 0.34
C LEU A 40 9.94 13.61 1.05
N PHE A 41 11.15 13.93 0.63
CA PHE A 41 12.35 13.56 1.36
C PHE A 41 12.37 14.25 2.73
N PRO A 42 12.83 13.55 3.79
CA PRO A 42 13.02 14.16 5.09
C PRO A 42 14.05 15.31 5.02
N PRO A 43 13.84 16.43 5.75
CA PRO A 43 14.76 17.56 5.76
C PRO A 43 16.20 17.17 6.13
N GLU A 44 16.35 16.17 6.99
CA GLU A 44 17.62 15.63 7.46
C GLU A 44 18.41 14.98 6.32
N PHE A 45 17.73 14.35 5.37
CA PHE A 45 18.35 13.74 4.20
C PHE A 45 18.84 14.79 3.20
N THR A 46 18.07 15.87 2.99
CA THR A 46 18.42 16.89 1.99
C THR A 46 19.57 17.78 2.45
N GLY A 47 19.76 17.92 3.77
CA GLY A 47 20.72 18.84 4.36
C GLY A 47 20.36 20.32 4.13
N LEU A 48 19.16 20.58 3.58
CA LEU A 48 18.67 21.92 3.24
C LEU A 48 17.73 22.50 4.31
N GLY A 49 17.33 21.70 5.30
CA GLY A 49 16.33 22.09 6.29
C GLY A 49 14.91 22.21 5.72
N GLU A 50 14.70 21.80 4.47
CA GLU A 50 13.41 21.80 3.79
C GLU A 50 13.11 20.43 3.18
N GLN A 51 11.82 20.08 3.17
CA GLN A 51 11.31 18.90 2.49
C GLN A 51 11.39 19.08 0.97
N VAL A 52 11.97 18.10 0.29
CA VAL A 52 12.15 18.11 -1.18
C VAL A 52 11.30 17.01 -1.81
N PRO A 53 10.58 17.26 -2.91
CA PRO A 53 9.81 16.21 -3.59
C PRO A 53 10.63 14.99 -4.01
N VAL A 54 10.07 13.81 -3.75
CA VAL A 54 10.57 12.55 -4.31
C VAL A 54 10.03 12.41 -5.73
N ALA A 55 10.65 13.10 -6.69
CA ALA A 55 10.16 13.25 -8.05
C ALA A 55 10.54 12.06 -8.96
N ASN A 56 9.68 11.72 -9.93
CA ASN A 56 9.93 10.71 -10.98
C ASN A 56 10.44 9.36 -10.42
N THR A 57 9.86 8.92 -9.31
CA THR A 57 10.34 7.75 -8.55
C THR A 57 9.26 6.70 -8.47
N ASP A 58 9.65 5.43 -8.60
CA ASP A 58 8.73 4.30 -8.50
C ASP A 58 8.13 4.21 -7.09
N PHE A 59 6.83 3.89 -7.04
CA PHE A 59 6.13 3.55 -5.82
C PHE A 59 5.35 2.26 -5.95
N ALA A 60 5.15 1.59 -4.82
CA ALA A 60 4.32 0.41 -4.68
C ALA A 60 3.27 0.61 -3.58
N VAL A 61 2.10 0.00 -3.75
CA VAL A 61 1.07 -0.09 -2.72
C VAL A 61 0.99 -1.53 -2.26
N LEU A 62 1.18 -1.72 -0.95
CA LEU A 62 1.19 -3.00 -0.28
C LEU A 62 -0.10 -3.16 0.51
N ASP A 63 -0.90 -4.17 0.18
CA ASP A 63 -2.03 -4.63 0.96
C ASP A 63 -1.52 -5.40 2.19
N LEU A 64 -1.74 -4.84 3.38
CA LEU A 64 -1.21 -5.40 4.62
C LEU A 64 -1.90 -6.72 5.02
N SER A 65 -3.05 -7.05 4.41
CA SER A 65 -3.76 -8.31 4.64
C SER A 65 -3.22 -9.49 3.83
N LEU A 66 -2.40 -9.22 2.82
CA LEU A 66 -1.82 -10.23 1.94
C LEU A 66 -0.38 -10.56 2.35
N PRO A 67 0.03 -11.83 2.30
CA PRO A 67 1.38 -12.24 2.68
C PRO A 67 2.39 -12.09 1.54
N GLY A 68 3.65 -11.78 1.89
CA GLY A 68 4.81 -11.84 1.00
C GLY A 68 4.63 -11.05 -0.30
N ASP A 69 5.19 -11.54 -1.39
CA ASP A 69 5.17 -10.85 -2.70
C ASP A 69 3.76 -10.67 -3.29
N SER A 70 2.74 -11.35 -2.74
CA SER A 70 1.34 -11.18 -3.17
C SER A 70 0.71 -9.91 -2.61
N ASN A 71 1.41 -9.16 -1.75
CA ASN A 71 0.89 -7.94 -1.15
C ASN A 71 0.96 -6.71 -2.05
N VAL A 72 1.72 -6.74 -3.14
CA VAL A 72 1.79 -5.59 -4.07
C VAL A 72 0.51 -5.53 -4.91
N VAL A 73 -0.37 -4.58 -4.61
CA VAL A 73 -1.67 -4.42 -5.29
C VAL A 73 -1.69 -3.31 -6.34
N ALA A 74 -0.72 -2.40 -6.30
CA ALA A 74 -0.51 -1.40 -7.34
C ALA A 74 0.95 -0.94 -7.37
N VAL A 75 1.37 -0.44 -8.53
CA VAL A 75 2.66 0.25 -8.73
C VAL A 75 2.43 1.49 -9.57
N GLY A 76 3.32 2.47 -9.47
CA GLY A 76 3.27 3.67 -10.28
C GLY A 76 4.56 4.48 -10.14
N VAL A 77 4.52 5.72 -10.66
CA VAL A 77 5.66 6.65 -10.61
C VAL A 77 5.14 8.00 -10.11
N THR A 78 5.88 8.64 -9.20
CA THR A 78 5.58 10.00 -8.76
C THR A 78 5.83 11.03 -9.86
N ASP A 79 5.09 12.13 -9.87
CA ASP A 79 5.33 13.24 -10.81
C ASP A 79 6.52 14.13 -10.39
N ILE A 80 6.76 15.21 -11.14
CA ILE A 80 7.85 16.16 -10.86
C ILE A 80 7.72 16.88 -9.51
N ALA A 81 6.50 16.98 -8.99
CA ALA A 81 6.20 17.59 -7.71
C ALA A 81 6.15 16.55 -6.59
N GLY A 82 6.47 15.28 -6.89
CA GLY A 82 6.44 14.16 -5.95
C GLY A 82 5.03 13.62 -5.69
N ASN A 83 4.04 14.00 -6.49
CA ASN A 83 2.68 13.50 -6.29
C ASN A 83 2.55 12.07 -6.78
N TYR A 84 1.84 11.24 -6.01
CA TYR A 84 1.42 9.91 -6.44
C TYR A 84 -0.10 9.87 -6.61
N PHE A 85 -0.56 9.00 -7.50
CA PHE A 85 -1.98 8.74 -7.72
C PHE A 85 -2.15 7.30 -8.19
N THR A 86 -3.05 6.54 -7.56
CA THR A 86 -3.40 5.19 -8.02
C THR A 86 -4.80 4.79 -7.58
N ARG A 87 -5.28 3.68 -8.15
CA ARG A 87 -6.55 3.06 -7.80
C ARG A 87 -6.30 1.61 -7.39
N ILE A 88 -6.88 1.21 -6.27
CA ILE A 88 -6.81 -0.16 -5.76
C ILE A 88 -8.21 -0.70 -5.48
N ASN A 89 -8.31 -2.01 -5.32
CA ASN A 89 -9.52 -2.62 -4.78
C ASN A 89 -9.63 -2.34 -3.28
N ALA A 90 -10.86 -2.40 -2.76
CA ALA A 90 -11.11 -2.29 -1.33
C ALA A 90 -10.32 -3.33 -0.53
N THR A 91 -9.60 -2.84 0.47
CA THR A 91 -8.82 -3.60 1.45
C THR A 91 -8.89 -2.86 2.80
N PRO A 92 -8.59 -3.48 3.96
CA PRO A 92 -8.68 -2.78 5.24
C PRO A 92 -7.65 -1.65 5.41
N SER A 93 -6.41 -1.89 5.00
CA SER A 93 -5.31 -0.95 5.14
C SER A 93 -4.19 -1.25 4.14
N VAL A 94 -3.44 -0.21 3.76
CA VAL A 94 -2.27 -0.35 2.88
C VAL A 94 -1.07 0.43 3.39
N ALA A 95 0.12 -0.01 3.00
CA ALA A 95 1.32 0.81 3.02
C ALA A 95 1.64 1.28 1.61
N VAL A 96 1.93 2.57 1.43
CA VAL A 96 2.47 3.08 0.17
C VAL A 96 3.95 3.34 0.38
N VAL A 97 4.80 2.76 -0.46
CA VAL A 97 6.26 2.84 -0.36
C VAL A 97 6.81 3.47 -1.64
N VAL A 98 7.59 4.54 -1.50
CA VAL A 98 8.28 5.23 -2.59
C VAL A 98 9.78 5.00 -2.41
N LEU A 99 10.41 4.37 -3.41
CA LEU A 99 11.80 3.93 -3.32
C LEU A 99 12.73 4.89 -4.07
N GLY A 100 13.02 6.03 -3.44
CA GLY A 100 13.97 7.03 -3.95
C GLY A 100 15.40 6.77 -3.51
N ALA A 101 16.19 7.85 -3.43
CA ALA A 101 17.52 7.82 -2.83
C ALA A 101 17.50 7.39 -1.36
N VAL A 102 16.41 7.73 -0.67
CA VAL A 102 15.98 7.09 0.58
C VAL A 102 14.52 6.69 0.43
N ARG A 103 14.11 5.68 1.20
CA ARG A 103 12.72 5.25 1.26
C ARG A 103 11.90 6.29 2.00
N VAL A 104 10.71 6.59 1.46
CA VAL A 104 9.63 7.24 2.22
C VAL A 104 8.36 6.43 2.06
N SER A 105 7.56 6.34 3.11
CA SER A 105 6.35 5.54 3.11
C SER A 105 5.31 6.07 4.07
N GLY A 106 4.09 5.54 3.99
CA GLY A 106 3.04 5.84 4.94
C GLY A 106 1.93 4.80 4.94
N LEU A 107 1.25 4.69 6.08
CA LEU A 107 0.06 3.86 6.26
C LEU A 107 -1.18 4.63 5.86
N ILE A 108 -2.09 3.94 5.17
CA ILE A 108 -3.40 4.46 4.79
C ILE A 108 -4.48 3.49 5.26
N ASP A 109 -5.43 4.02 6.03
CA ASP A 109 -6.74 3.42 6.24
C ASP A 109 -7.58 3.62 4.98
N THR A 110 -8.06 2.51 4.42
CA THR A 110 -8.76 2.45 3.13
C THR A 110 -10.29 2.38 3.28
N THR A 111 -10.83 2.68 4.47
CA THR A 111 -12.28 2.77 4.72
C THR A 111 -12.96 3.89 3.94
N SER A 112 -12.22 4.94 3.54
CA SER A 112 -12.71 5.99 2.64
C SER A 112 -12.46 5.65 1.17
N SER A 113 -13.42 5.98 0.30
CA SER A 113 -13.30 5.80 -1.16
C SER A 113 -12.24 6.71 -1.83
N PHE A 114 -11.83 7.77 -1.15
CA PHE A 114 -10.78 8.69 -1.57
C PHE A 114 -9.93 9.05 -0.35
N VAL A 115 -8.61 8.85 -0.48
CA VAL A 115 -7.66 9.21 0.57
C VAL A 115 -6.53 10.04 -0.04
N GLU A 116 -6.24 11.17 0.60
CA GLU A 116 -5.11 12.03 0.29
C GLU A 116 -4.14 12.03 1.47
N LYS A 117 -2.87 11.69 1.24
CA LYS A 117 -1.85 11.65 2.31
C LYS A 117 -0.45 11.98 1.81
N ALA A 118 0.20 12.92 2.50
CA ALA A 118 1.61 13.19 2.28
C ALA A 118 2.49 12.20 3.05
N PHE A 119 3.65 11.86 2.50
CA PHE A 119 4.64 11.00 3.13
C PHE A 119 5.96 11.72 3.28
N ASP A 120 6.59 11.53 4.44
CA ASP A 120 7.91 12.03 4.78
C ASP A 120 8.65 11.03 5.68
N GLY A 121 9.72 11.47 6.33
CA GLY A 121 10.49 10.62 7.24
C GLY A 121 9.72 10.18 8.50
N ILE A 122 8.81 11.00 9.02
CA ILE A 122 7.99 10.66 10.19
C ILE A 122 7.00 9.56 9.80
N THR A 123 6.30 9.74 8.68
CA THR A 123 5.37 8.72 8.21
C THR A 123 6.08 7.43 7.81
N ASP A 124 7.35 7.50 7.35
CA ASP A 124 8.15 6.30 7.05
C ASP A 124 8.43 5.47 8.31
N VAL A 125 8.84 6.12 9.40
CA VAL A 125 9.07 5.47 10.70
C VAL A 125 7.76 4.87 11.24
N ALA A 126 6.65 5.62 11.16
CA ALA A 126 5.34 5.12 11.57
C ALA A 126 4.90 3.91 10.73
N CYS A 127 5.15 3.95 9.42
CA CYS A 127 4.82 2.87 8.51
C CYS A 127 5.61 1.60 8.81
N GLU A 128 6.93 1.72 9.00
CA GLU A 128 7.77 0.60 9.39
C GLU A 128 7.34 0.01 10.73
N ALA A 129 6.99 0.85 11.71
CA ALA A 129 6.48 0.40 13.01
C ALA A 129 5.18 -0.42 12.87
N GLY A 130 4.22 0.07 12.09
CA GLY A 130 2.96 -0.65 11.86
C GLY A 130 3.16 -1.97 11.09
N VAL A 131 3.95 -1.95 10.02
CA VAL A 131 4.26 -3.16 9.22
C VAL A 131 5.00 -4.19 10.07
N THR A 132 5.95 -3.76 10.90
CA THR A 132 6.68 -4.65 11.82
C THR A 132 5.75 -5.27 12.86
N ALA A 133 4.86 -4.48 13.47
CA ALA A 133 3.89 -4.98 14.43
C ALA A 133 2.94 -6.03 13.82
N ILE A 134 2.52 -5.85 12.56
CA ILE A 134 1.76 -6.86 11.81
C ILE A 134 2.61 -8.12 11.55
N GLY A 135 3.85 -7.94 11.06
CA GLY A 135 4.76 -9.05 10.76
C GLY A 135 5.11 -9.91 11.96
N GLU A 136 5.17 -9.30 13.16
CA GLU A 136 5.37 -9.99 14.44
C GLU A 136 4.08 -10.58 15.04
N GLY A 137 2.93 -10.35 14.41
CA GLY A 137 1.63 -10.80 14.90
C GLY A 137 1.16 -10.10 16.18
N LYS A 138 1.66 -8.89 16.46
CA LYS A 138 1.24 -8.06 17.59
C LYS A 138 -0.11 -7.40 17.33
N ILE A 139 -0.37 -7.07 16.07
CA ILE A 139 -1.63 -6.54 15.58
C ILE A 139 -2.01 -7.25 14.28
N PHE A 140 -3.29 -7.29 13.98
CA PHE A 140 -3.81 -7.76 12.71
C PHE A 140 -3.96 -6.59 11.71
N PRO A 141 -3.89 -6.85 10.39
CA PRO A 141 -4.03 -5.81 9.37
C PRO A 141 -5.32 -4.99 9.45
N PHE A 142 -6.43 -5.60 9.88
CA PHE A 142 -7.71 -4.92 10.03
C PHE A 142 -7.78 -3.99 11.25
N GLU A 143 -6.84 -4.11 12.19
CA GLU A 143 -6.72 -3.22 13.36
C GLU A 143 -5.93 -1.94 13.02
N MET A 144 -5.37 -1.85 11.81
CA MET A 144 -4.66 -0.68 11.30
C MET A 144 -5.65 0.36 10.75
N ASP A 145 -6.49 0.89 11.63
CA ASP A 145 -7.44 1.96 11.32
C ASP A 145 -6.81 3.36 11.42
N ALA A 146 -7.59 4.39 11.08
CA ALA A 146 -7.13 5.78 11.14
C ALA A 146 -6.63 6.22 12.53
N GLU A 147 -7.20 5.70 13.63
CA GLU A 147 -6.78 6.05 14.99
C GLU A 147 -5.41 5.44 15.29
N ARG A 148 -5.22 4.14 15.02
CA ARG A 148 -3.95 3.46 15.19
C ARG A 148 -2.84 4.08 14.35
N ILE A 149 -3.14 4.41 13.09
CA ILE A 149 -2.20 5.10 12.19
C ILE A 149 -1.80 6.47 12.79
N SER A 150 -2.77 7.25 13.25
CA SER A 150 -2.50 8.56 13.86
C SER A 150 -1.64 8.44 15.13
N ASN A 151 -1.88 7.41 15.95
CA ASN A 151 -1.08 7.14 17.15
C ASN A 151 0.37 6.80 16.78
N LEU A 152 0.57 5.91 15.81
CA LEU A 152 1.90 5.56 15.29
C LEU A 152 2.64 6.79 14.73
N GLU A 153 1.96 7.66 13.99
CA GLU A 153 2.55 8.89 13.45
C GLU A 153 2.93 9.89 14.54
N ALA A 154 2.10 10.04 15.58
CA ALA A 154 2.44 10.85 16.74
C ALA A 154 3.66 10.27 17.49
N GLY A 155 3.71 8.94 17.67
CA GLY A 155 4.85 8.26 18.30
C GLY A 155 6.12 8.37 17.46
N ALA A 156 6.02 8.29 16.14
CA ALA A 156 7.11 8.51 15.20
C ALA A 156 7.64 9.94 15.28
N PHE A 157 6.75 10.93 15.32
CA PHE A 157 7.14 12.32 15.53
C PHE A 157 7.97 12.49 16.81
N MET A 158 7.54 11.92 17.94
CA MET A 158 8.31 11.98 19.18
C MET A 158 9.63 11.22 19.10
N ALA A 159 9.66 10.06 18.44
CA ALA A 159 10.86 9.24 18.31
C ALA A 159 11.95 9.93 17.48
N VAL A 160 11.61 10.55 16.34
CA VAL A 160 12.59 11.26 15.49
C VAL A 160 13.14 12.53 16.13
N GLN A 161 12.45 13.11 17.12
CA GLN A 161 12.99 14.22 17.92
C GLN A 161 14.02 13.75 18.96
N GLN A 162 13.93 12.49 19.40
CA GLN A 162 14.83 11.90 20.39
C GLN A 162 16.01 11.16 19.76
N ILE A 163 15.81 10.62 18.56
CA ILE A 163 16.77 9.83 17.82
C ILE A 163 17.06 10.56 16.51
N ALA A 164 18.31 10.97 16.32
CA ALA A 164 18.76 11.50 15.04
C ALA A 164 18.73 10.38 14.00
N VAL A 165 17.63 10.30 13.24
CA VAL A 165 17.46 9.28 12.20
C VAL A 165 18.30 9.63 10.99
N ASP A 166 19.22 8.73 10.67
CA ASP A 166 19.92 8.67 9.40
C ASP A 166 19.09 7.83 8.43
N TYR A 167 18.39 8.50 7.51
CA TYR A 167 17.56 7.83 6.51
C TYR A 167 18.36 7.10 5.41
N THR A 168 19.69 7.25 5.39
CA THR A 168 20.59 6.53 4.48
C THR A 168 21.12 5.22 5.08
N ASP A 169 21.07 5.08 6.41
CA ASP A 169 21.41 3.86 7.14
C ASP A 169 20.13 3.07 7.43
N SER A 170 19.98 1.91 6.79
CA SER A 170 18.76 1.12 6.89
C SER A 170 18.54 0.49 8.26
N ASP A 171 19.59 0.33 9.08
CA ASP A 171 19.57 -0.67 10.15
C ASP A 171 19.79 -0.08 11.56
N GLY A 172 20.50 1.04 11.70
CA GLY A 172 20.85 1.59 13.01
C GLY A 172 19.79 2.50 13.62
N SER A 173 19.84 3.77 13.26
CA SER A 173 19.03 4.83 13.90
C SER A 173 17.54 4.73 13.58
N ARG A 174 17.18 4.35 12.34
CA ARG A 174 15.79 4.15 11.93
C ARG A 174 15.12 3.02 12.70
N THR A 175 15.76 1.86 12.82
CA THR A 175 15.25 0.72 13.61
C THR A 175 15.04 1.11 15.08
N ALA A 176 15.94 1.92 15.66
CA ALA A 176 15.78 2.43 17.01
C ALA A 176 14.55 3.36 17.13
N ALA A 177 14.34 4.26 16.16
CA ALA A 177 13.16 5.14 16.12
C ALA A 177 11.87 4.33 15.98
N VAL A 178 11.84 3.34 15.09
CA VAL A 178 10.71 2.41 14.90
C VAL A 178 10.35 1.69 16.20
N ASN A 179 11.35 1.13 16.89
CA ASN A 179 11.12 0.43 18.17
C ASN A 179 10.63 1.39 19.26
N LEU A 180 11.15 2.62 19.31
CA LEU A 180 10.68 3.63 20.26
C LEU A 180 9.23 4.05 19.95
N THR A 181 8.87 4.26 18.68
CA THR A 181 7.49 4.55 18.25
C THR A 181 6.52 3.48 18.74
N ARG A 182 6.88 2.21 18.55
CA ARG A 182 6.08 1.07 19.01
C ARG A 182 5.92 1.05 20.52
N GLN A 183 6.99 1.33 21.27
CA GLN A 183 6.96 1.39 22.74
C GLN A 183 6.10 2.55 23.26
N LEU A 184 6.23 3.74 22.66
CA LEU A 184 5.49 4.92 23.09
C LEU A 184 3.98 4.78 22.89
N THR A 185 3.58 3.99 21.89
CA THR A 185 2.18 3.90 21.43
C THR A 185 1.53 2.56 21.72
N ASP A 186 2.28 1.58 22.23
CA ASP A 186 1.87 0.17 22.32
C ASP A 186 1.37 -0.36 20.96
N ASP A 187 2.28 -0.35 19.97
CA ASP A 187 1.99 -0.71 18.58
C ASP A 187 0.80 0.09 17.97
N GLY A 188 0.65 1.35 18.39
CA GLY A 188 -0.40 2.28 17.96
C GLY A 188 -1.72 2.17 18.74
N ALA A 189 -1.81 1.33 19.77
CA ALA A 189 -3.04 1.18 20.56
C ALA A 189 -3.42 2.45 21.35
N HIS A 190 -2.44 3.32 21.64
CA HIS A 190 -2.64 4.54 22.40
C HIS A 190 -1.81 5.69 21.81
N PRO A 191 -2.24 6.95 22.00
CA PRO A 191 -1.38 8.09 21.70
C PRO A 191 -0.11 8.04 22.59
N PRO A 192 1.02 8.56 22.10
CA PRO A 192 2.25 8.60 22.88
C PRO A 192 2.12 9.54 24.09
N LEU A 193 2.70 9.15 25.23
CA LEU A 193 2.71 9.90 26.49
C LEU A 193 3.82 10.96 26.55
#